data_AF-A0A528CNW5-F1
#
_entry.id   AF-A0A528CNW5-F1
#
_cell.length_a   1.000
_cell.length_b   1.000
_cell.length_c   1.000
_cell.angle_alpha   90.00
_cell.angle_beta   90.00
_cell.angle_gamma   90.00
#
_symmetry.space_group_name_H-M   'P 1'
#
loop_
_entity.id
_entity.type
_entity.pdbx_description
1 polymer ?
#
loop_
_entity_poly.entity_id
_entity_poly.type
_entity_poly.pdbx_seq_one_letter_code
_entity_poly.pdbx_strand_id
1 'polypeptide(L)'
;MARLATLLRDDATLRISDSGDGLAIVFQHGLGGGEAQVAQAFPSGPGLRRITLECRGHGASGLGSRRPFSLSMFADDVVAAADQAGLDRFVAGGISMGAAIAMRLACRHPERVAGLLLVRPAWIFDDAPVNLRPIAEVAKLILD
;
A
#
# COMPACT_ATOMS: atom_id res chain seq x y z
N MET A 1 -2.39 6.48 18.89
CA MET A 1 -3.59 6.36 18.01
C MET A 1 -3.25 6.92 16.64
N ALA A 2 -3.82 6.37 15.57
CA ALA A 2 -3.60 6.88 14.22
C ALA A 2 -4.27 8.25 14.02
N ARG A 3 -3.51 9.21 13.48
CA ARG A 3 -4.00 10.48 12.96
C ARG A 3 -4.69 10.20 11.63
N LEU A 4 -5.93 10.66 11.48
CA LEU A 4 -6.72 10.43 10.28
C LEU A 4 -6.76 11.71 9.46
N ALA A 5 -6.53 11.59 8.17
CA ALA A 5 -6.60 12.69 7.23
C ALA A 5 -7.35 12.26 5.97
N THR A 6 -7.77 13.26 5.21
CA THR A 6 -8.43 13.07 3.94
C THR A 6 -7.63 13.80 2.86
N LEU A 7 -7.56 13.21 1.68
CA LEU A 7 -6.92 13.77 0.50
C LEU A 7 -7.93 13.75 -0.66
N LEU A 8 -8.18 14.91 -1.26
CA LEU A 8 -8.97 14.98 -2.48
C LEU A 8 -8.06 14.77 -3.70
N ARG A 9 -8.35 13.75 -4.50
CA ARG A 9 -7.64 13.46 -5.77
C ARG A 9 -8.65 13.35 -6.90
N ASP A 10 -8.59 14.33 -7.80
CA ASP A 10 -9.65 14.52 -8.80
C ASP A 10 -10.99 14.73 -8.07
N ASP A 11 -11.97 13.85 -8.26
CA ASP A 11 -13.26 13.82 -7.57
C ASP A 11 -13.34 12.73 -6.48
N ALA A 12 -12.23 12.03 -6.19
CA ALA A 12 -12.19 11.00 -5.17
C ALA A 12 -11.67 11.54 -3.84
N THR A 13 -12.47 11.36 -2.79
CA THR A 13 -12.07 11.60 -1.40
C THR A 13 -11.35 10.37 -0.87
N LEU A 14 -10.04 10.46 -0.61
CA LEU A 14 -9.20 9.34 -0.18
C LEU A 14 -8.86 9.46 1.31
N ARG A 15 -8.94 8.33 2.01
CA ARG A 15 -8.63 8.22 3.44
C ARG A 15 -7.15 7.95 3.65
N ILE A 16 -6.55 8.68 4.58
CA ILE A 16 -5.17 8.47 5.05
C ILE A 16 -5.18 8.18 6.55
N SER A 17 -4.36 7.21 6.94
CA SER A 17 -4.02 6.91 8.33
C SER A 17 -2.52 7.12 8.53
N ASP A 18 -2.16 7.88 9.56
CA ASP A 18 -0.79 8.20 9.94
C ASP A 18 -0.59 7.85 11.42
N SER A 19 0.22 6.83 11.69
CA SER A 19 0.38 6.27 13.03
C SER A 19 1.84 6.15 13.43
N GLY A 20 2.16 6.52 14.67
CA GLY A 20 3.51 6.48 15.21
C GLY A 20 4.36 7.67 14.80
N ASP A 21 5.60 7.70 15.25
CA ASP A 21 6.57 8.76 15.00
C ASP A 21 7.96 8.12 14.79
N GLY A 22 8.82 8.73 13.97
CA GLY A 22 10.16 8.22 13.65
C GLY A 22 10.36 7.94 12.15
N LEU A 23 10.99 6.82 11.80
CA LEU A 23 11.27 6.45 10.41
C LEU A 23 9.96 6.34 9.62
N ALA A 24 9.82 7.20 8.61
CA ALA A 24 8.62 7.26 7.78
C ALA A 24 8.55 6.06 6.83
N ILE A 25 7.46 5.32 6.94
CA ILE A 25 7.18 4.15 6.12
C ILE A 25 5.79 4.33 5.49
N VAL A 26 5.75 4.51 4.18
CA VAL A 26 4.50 4.49 3.41
C VAL A 26 4.18 3.03 3.12
N PHE A 27 3.24 2.45 3.87
CA PHE A 27 2.91 1.03 3.83
C PHE A 27 1.50 0.81 3.30
N GLN A 28 1.37 0.17 2.15
CA GLN A 28 0.12 0.07 1.40
C GLN A 28 -0.57 -1.28 1.55
N HIS A 29 -1.89 -1.25 1.68
CA HIS A 29 -2.73 -2.45 1.72
C HIS A 29 -2.80 -3.15 0.36
N GLY A 30 -3.25 -4.41 0.36
CA GLY A 30 -3.52 -5.18 -0.85
C GLY A 30 -4.91 -4.91 -1.45
N LEU A 31 -5.20 -5.50 -2.61
CA LEU A 31 -6.52 -5.40 -3.23
C LEU A 31 -7.62 -5.92 -2.28
N GLY A 32 -8.72 -5.20 -2.16
CA GLY A 32 -9.81 -5.47 -1.22
C GLY A 32 -9.47 -5.19 0.26
N GLY A 33 -8.25 -4.74 0.55
CA GLY A 33 -7.81 -4.36 1.89
C GLY A 33 -8.10 -2.89 2.24
N GLY A 34 -7.60 -2.47 3.40
CA GLY A 34 -7.69 -1.10 3.91
C GLY A 34 -6.79 -0.95 5.15
N GLU A 35 -7.02 0.08 5.96
CA GLU A 35 -6.22 0.39 7.14
C GLU A 35 -6.09 -0.78 8.13
N ALA A 36 -7.16 -1.56 8.32
CA ALA A 36 -7.13 -2.70 9.24
C ALA A 36 -6.07 -3.76 8.85
N GLN A 37 -5.91 -4.03 7.55
CA GLN A 37 -4.96 -5.05 7.07
C GLN A 37 -3.52 -4.64 7.36
N VAL A 38 -3.19 -3.38 7.09
CA VAL A 38 -1.83 -2.87 7.34
C VAL A 38 -1.57 -2.71 8.84
N ALA A 39 -2.55 -2.30 9.63
CA ALA A 39 -2.41 -2.20 11.09
C ALA A 39 -2.13 -3.56 11.73
N GLN A 40 -2.73 -4.64 11.21
CA GLN A 40 -2.48 -6.00 11.68
C GLN A 40 -1.09 -6.53 11.27
N ALA A 41 -0.64 -6.20 10.05
CA ALA A 41 0.61 -6.73 9.51
C ALA A 41 1.86 -5.94 9.90
N PHE A 42 1.69 -4.64 10.21
CA PHE A 42 2.81 -3.75 10.50
C PHE A 42 3.26 -3.89 11.95
N PRO A 43 4.58 -3.90 12.23
CA PRO A 43 5.09 -4.08 13.59
C PRO A 43 4.61 -2.96 14.53
N SER A 44 4.30 -3.34 15.77
CA SER A 44 4.11 -2.40 16.86
C SER A 44 5.46 -2.07 17.50
N GLY A 45 5.68 -0.78 17.80
CA GLY A 45 6.90 -0.34 18.46
C GLY A 45 7.19 1.14 18.24
N PRO A 46 8.03 1.75 19.09
CA PRO A 46 8.46 3.13 18.91
C PRO A 46 9.43 3.27 17.73
N GLY A 47 9.53 4.48 17.19
CA GLY A 47 10.54 4.84 16.18
C GLY A 47 10.13 4.55 14.73
N LEU A 48 8.93 4.02 14.48
CA LEU A 48 8.36 3.86 13.15
C LEU A 48 7.09 4.70 13.02
N ARG A 49 7.00 5.44 11.91
CA ARG A 49 5.79 6.18 11.51
C ARG A 49 5.22 5.54 10.25
N ARG A 50 4.05 4.91 10.36
CA ARG A 50 3.34 4.32 9.22
C ARG A 50 2.35 5.31 8.63
N ILE A 51 2.42 5.48 7.32
CA ILE A 51 1.42 6.19 6.54
C ILE A 51 0.77 5.19 5.59
N THR A 52 -0.55 5.13 5.59
CA THR A 52 -1.33 4.32 4.65
C THR A 52 -2.40 5.19 4.03
N LEU A 53 -2.54 5.10 2.71
CA LEU A 53 -3.67 5.65 1.98
C LEU A 53 -4.56 4.47 1.59
N GLU A 54 -5.84 4.54 1.89
CA GLU A 54 -6.78 3.58 1.34
C GLU A 54 -7.00 3.93 -0.14
N CYS A 55 -6.64 3.02 -1.05
CA CYS A 55 -6.73 3.26 -2.49
C CYS A 55 -8.17 3.55 -2.92
N ARG A 56 -8.35 4.16 -4.09
CA ARG A 56 -9.70 4.44 -4.65
C ARG A 56 -10.59 3.21 -4.57
N GLY A 57 -11.81 3.38 -4.05
CA GLY A 57 -12.80 2.31 -3.88
C GLY A 57 -12.48 1.27 -2.80
N HIS A 58 -11.49 1.51 -1.94
CA HIS A 58 -11.12 0.63 -0.83
C HIS A 58 -11.35 1.30 0.52
N GLY A 59 -11.69 0.51 1.53
CA GLY A 59 -11.91 1.01 2.89
C GLY A 59 -12.90 2.17 2.92
N ALA A 60 -12.49 3.30 3.51
CA ALA A 60 -13.28 4.52 3.56
C ALA A 60 -13.01 5.51 2.40
N SER A 61 -12.22 5.12 1.40
CA SER A 61 -11.94 5.95 0.22
C SER A 61 -13.02 5.85 -0.84
N GLY A 62 -13.39 7.00 -1.40
CA GLY A 62 -14.28 7.10 -2.54
C GLY A 62 -13.69 6.49 -3.81
N LEU A 63 -14.57 6.12 -4.74
CA LEU A 63 -14.17 5.52 -6.01
C LEU A 63 -13.64 6.55 -7.02
N GLY A 64 -14.27 7.73 -7.06
CA GLY A 64 -14.07 8.73 -8.11
C GLY A 64 -14.49 8.25 -9.51
N SER A 65 -14.51 9.16 -10.47
CA SER A 65 -14.90 8.90 -11.86
C SER A 65 -13.73 8.60 -12.80
N ARG A 66 -12.51 9.03 -12.47
CA ARG A 66 -11.33 8.87 -13.35
C ARG A 66 -11.03 7.39 -13.62
N ARG A 67 -10.82 7.05 -14.90
CA ARG A 67 -10.50 5.70 -15.39
C ARG A 67 -9.45 5.76 -16.52
N PRO A 68 -8.77 4.64 -16.84
CA PRO A 68 -8.79 3.35 -16.15
C PRO A 68 -8.02 3.39 -14.81
N PHE A 69 -8.38 2.51 -13.87
CA PHE A 69 -7.57 2.29 -12.68
C PHE A 69 -6.29 1.57 -13.04
N SER A 70 -5.19 1.99 -12.44
CA SER A 70 -3.86 1.42 -12.69
C SER A 70 -2.97 1.59 -11.48
N LEU A 71 -1.92 0.76 -11.40
CA LEU A 71 -0.87 0.92 -10.39
C LEU A 71 -0.20 2.30 -10.47
N SER A 72 -0.13 2.90 -11.66
CA SER A 72 0.38 4.27 -11.83
C SER A 72 -0.50 5.28 -11.09
N MET A 73 -1.83 5.19 -11.27
CA MET A 73 -2.78 6.07 -10.59
C MET A 73 -2.69 5.91 -9.08
N PHE A 74 -2.67 4.68 -8.58
CA PHE A 74 -2.54 4.43 -7.14
C PHE A 74 -1.20 4.93 -6.60
N ALA A 75 -0.10 4.75 -7.34
CA ALA A 75 1.19 5.31 -6.95
C ALA A 75 1.17 6.85 -6.89
N ASP A 76 0.58 7.51 -7.88
CA ASP A 76 0.47 8.98 -7.90
C ASP A 76 -0.36 9.51 -6.72
N ASP A 77 -1.45 8.82 -6.34
CA ASP A 77 -2.25 9.17 -5.16
C ASP A 77 -1.47 8.93 -3.86
N VAL A 78 -0.67 7.88 -3.79
CA VAL A 78 0.18 7.58 -2.63
C VAL A 78 1.32 8.58 -2.47
N VAL A 79 1.92 9.06 -3.57
CA VAL A 79 2.89 10.17 -3.53
C VAL A 79 2.22 11.42 -2.98
N ALA A 80 1.03 11.77 -3.47
CA ALA A 80 0.29 12.93 -2.98
C ALA A 80 -0.04 12.82 -1.47
N ALA A 81 -0.34 11.62 -0.97
CA ALA A 81 -0.51 11.39 0.46
C ALA A 81 0.80 11.57 1.25
N ALA A 82 1.93 11.10 0.71
CA ALA A 82 3.24 11.32 1.31
C ALA A 82 3.60 12.82 1.35
N ASP A 83 3.30 13.56 0.29
CA ASP A 83 3.48 15.01 0.22
C ASP A 83 2.60 15.74 1.26
N GLN A 84 1.31 15.37 1.37
CA GLN A 84 0.41 15.92 2.40
C GLN A 84 0.88 15.60 3.83
N ALA A 85 1.56 14.47 4.02
CA ALA A 85 2.15 14.08 5.29
C ALA A 85 3.53 14.73 5.57
N GLY A 86 4.04 15.54 4.65
CA GLY A 86 5.32 16.26 4.74
C GLY A 86 6.54 15.35 4.62
N LEU A 87 6.47 14.29 3.80
CA LEU A 87 7.51 13.27 3.71
C LEU A 87 8.38 13.43 2.47
N ASP A 88 9.50 14.12 2.58
CA ASP A 88 10.45 14.25 1.46
C ASP A 88 11.19 12.95 1.14
N ARG A 89 11.42 12.08 2.13
CA ARG A 89 12.05 10.77 1.92
C ARG A 89 11.47 9.73 2.87
N PHE A 90 11.14 8.55 2.36
CA PHE A 90 10.46 7.50 3.12
C PHE A 90 10.85 6.11 2.62
N VAL A 91 10.59 5.09 3.44
CA VAL A 91 10.60 3.69 3.00
C VAL A 91 9.25 3.37 2.38
N ALA A 92 9.24 2.79 1.19
CA ALA A 92 8.00 2.36 0.53
C ALA A 92 7.78 0.87 0.78
N GLY A 93 6.56 0.48 1.14
CA GLY A 93 6.23 -0.93 1.31
C GLY A 93 4.77 -1.24 1.13
N GLY A 94 4.43 -2.52 1.13
CA GLY A 94 3.05 -2.94 1.10
C GLY A 94 2.85 -4.42 0.83
N ILE A 95 1.58 -4.79 0.79
CA ILE A 95 1.12 -6.17 0.65
C ILE A 95 0.50 -6.37 -0.72
N SER A 96 0.94 -7.36 -1.50
CA SER A 96 0.32 -7.71 -2.80
C SER A 96 0.22 -6.49 -3.74
N MET A 97 -0.98 -5.96 -4.02
CA MET A 97 -1.17 -4.71 -4.76
C MET A 97 -0.32 -3.56 -4.17
N GLY A 98 -0.26 -3.44 -2.84
CA GLY A 98 0.57 -2.45 -2.15
C GLY A 98 2.07 -2.64 -2.39
N ALA A 99 2.54 -3.88 -2.52
CA ALA A 99 3.93 -4.15 -2.89
C ALA A 99 4.22 -3.68 -4.33
N ALA A 100 3.27 -3.84 -5.25
CA ALA A 100 3.40 -3.36 -6.62
C ALA A 100 3.40 -1.82 -6.69
N ILE A 101 2.58 -1.16 -5.86
CA ILE A 101 2.60 0.29 -5.68
C ILE A 101 3.96 0.75 -5.14
N ALA A 102 4.49 0.09 -4.09
CA ALA A 102 5.77 0.44 -3.49
C ALA A 102 6.93 0.39 -4.49
N MET A 103 6.99 -0.65 -5.34
CA MET A 103 7.97 -0.69 -6.42
C MET A 103 7.75 0.41 -7.45
N ARG A 104 6.50 0.70 -7.81
CA ARG A 104 6.19 1.76 -8.75
C ARG A 104 6.67 3.13 -8.24
N LEU A 105 6.58 3.37 -6.93
CA LEU A 105 7.17 4.54 -6.27
C LEU A 105 8.69 4.54 -6.41
N ALA A 106 9.36 3.42 -6.11
CA ALA A 106 10.82 3.34 -6.23
C ALA A 106 11.32 3.55 -7.66
N CYS A 107 10.59 3.07 -8.68
CA CYS A 107 10.96 3.28 -10.08
C CYS A 107 10.75 4.72 -10.56
N ARG A 108 9.71 5.41 -10.06
CA ARG A 108 9.34 6.76 -10.52
C ARG A 108 9.97 7.88 -9.69
N HIS A 109 10.24 7.60 -8.42
CA HIS A 109 10.74 8.55 -7.42
C HIS A 109 11.88 7.93 -6.60
N PRO A 110 12.95 7.41 -7.24
CA PRO A 110 14.06 6.75 -6.54
C PRO A 110 14.74 7.67 -5.51
N GLU A 111 14.72 8.98 -5.73
CA GLU A 111 15.23 9.99 -4.80
C GLU A 111 14.44 10.08 -3.49
N ARG A 112 13.13 9.78 -3.54
CA ARG A 112 12.21 9.82 -2.40
C ARG A 112 12.20 8.50 -1.62
N VAL A 113 12.55 7.38 -2.26
CA VAL A 113 12.46 6.04 -1.66
C VAL A 113 13.79 5.60 -1.04
N ALA A 114 13.86 5.59 0.29
CA ALA A 114 15.03 5.18 1.05
C ALA A 114 15.21 3.64 1.12
N GLY A 115 14.16 2.87 0.86
CA GLY A 115 14.18 1.41 0.90
C GLY A 115 12.82 0.80 0.54
N LEU A 116 12.79 -0.52 0.35
CA LEU A 116 11.60 -1.28 -0.04
C LEU A 116 11.24 -2.37 0.99
N LEU A 117 9.96 -2.50 1.31
CA LEU A 117 9.37 -3.55 2.15
C LEU A 117 8.24 -4.26 1.38
N LEU A 118 8.54 -5.40 0.75
CA LEU A 118 7.63 -6.09 -0.17
C LEU A 118 7.05 -7.36 0.47
N VAL A 119 5.74 -7.39 0.69
CA VAL A 119 5.05 -8.54 1.30
C VAL A 119 4.13 -9.21 0.28
N ARG A 120 4.40 -10.48 -0.05
CA ARG A 120 3.63 -11.27 -1.04
C ARG A 120 3.41 -10.50 -2.35
N PRO A 121 4.47 -10.15 -3.08
CA PRO A 121 4.38 -9.32 -4.29
C PRO A 121 3.41 -9.90 -5.31
N ALA A 122 2.61 -9.03 -5.95
CA ALA A 122 1.55 -9.42 -6.89
C ALA A 122 2.05 -9.66 -8.32
N TRP A 123 3.27 -10.17 -8.49
CA TRP A 123 3.82 -10.56 -9.79
C TRP A 123 4.57 -11.87 -9.64
N ILE A 124 4.53 -12.66 -10.71
CA ILE A 124 5.23 -13.93 -10.86
C ILE A 124 6.08 -13.83 -12.12
N PHE A 125 7.28 -14.41 -12.07
CA PHE A 125 8.17 -14.50 -13.23
C PHE A 125 8.04 -15.85 -13.94
N ASP A 126 7.47 -16.84 -13.24
CA ASP A 126 7.27 -18.21 -13.68
C ASP A 126 5.86 -18.68 -13.31
N ASP A 127 5.39 -19.74 -13.95
CA ASP A 127 4.17 -20.44 -13.56
C ASP A 127 4.36 -21.20 -12.23
N ALA A 128 3.34 -21.17 -11.37
CA ALA A 128 3.27 -21.91 -10.11
C ALA A 128 4.59 -21.93 -9.28
N PRO A 129 5.20 -20.77 -8.97
CA PRO A 129 6.47 -20.73 -8.27
C PRO A 129 6.35 -21.40 -6.89
N VAL A 130 7.43 -22.03 -6.43
CA VAL A 130 7.43 -22.91 -5.23
C VAL A 130 6.81 -22.23 -4.00
N ASN A 131 7.05 -20.93 -3.82
CA ASN A 131 6.52 -20.14 -2.70
C ASN A 131 4.99 -19.96 -2.74
N LEU A 132 4.33 -20.22 -3.87
CA LEU A 132 2.87 -20.20 -4.01
C LEU A 132 2.22 -21.59 -3.97
N ARG A 133 3.01 -22.68 -3.98
CA ARG A 133 2.50 -24.05 -3.86
C ARG A 133 1.55 -24.25 -2.67
N PRO A 134 1.82 -23.71 -1.46
CA PRO A 134 0.88 -23.85 -0.34
C PRO A 134 -0.51 -23.27 -0.64
N ILE A 135 -0.62 -22.20 -1.44
CA ILE A 135 -1.92 -21.62 -1.82
C ILE A 135 -2.70 -22.59 -2.70
N ALA A 136 -2.03 -23.25 -3.65
CA ALA A 136 -2.65 -24.24 -4.52
C ALA A 136 -3.12 -25.48 -3.74
N GLU A 137 -2.36 -25.95 -2.76
CA GLU A 137 -2.79 -27.09 -1.93
C GLU A 137 -3.97 -26.72 -1.02
N VAL A 138 -3.95 -25.53 -0.40
CA VAL A 138 -5.09 -25.02 0.39
C VAL A 138 -6.33 -24.87 -0.47
N ALA A 139 -6.21 -24.39 -1.71
CA ALA A 139 -7.34 -24.26 -2.62
C ALA A 139 -8.01 -25.60 -2.93
N LYS A 140 -7.23 -26.69 -3.10
CA LYS A 140 -7.79 -28.05 -3.27
C LYS A 140 -8.55 -28.49 -2.02
N LEU A 141 -7.95 -28.30 -0.84
CA LEU A 141 -8.57 -28.67 0.44
C LEU A 141 -9.86 -27.91 0.76
N ILE A 142 -10.06 -26.71 0.19
CA ILE A 142 -11.31 -25.94 0.34
C ILE A 142 -12.42 -26.46 -0.59
N LEU A 143 -12.04 -27.09 -1.71
CA LEU A 143 -12.97 -27.62 -2.71
C LEU A 143 -13.41 -29.06 -2.42
N ASP A 144 -12.70 -29.77 -1.53
CA ASP A 144 -13.08 -31.06 -0.94
C ASP A 144 -14.13 -30.88 0.17
#